data_AF-A0A146LG87-F1
#
_entry.id   AF-A0A146LG87-F1
#
_cell.length_a   1.000
_cell.length_b   1.000
_cell.length_c   1.000
_cell.angle_alpha   90.00
_cell.angle_beta   90.00
_cell.angle_gamma   90.00
#
_symmetry.space_group_name_H-M   'P 1'
#
loop_
_entity.id
_entity.type
_entity.pdbx_description
1 polymer ?
#
loop_
_entity_poly.entity_id
_entity_poly.type
_entity_poly.pdbx_seq_one_letter_code
_entity_poly.pdbx_strand_id
1 'polypeptide(L)'
;MSQYQDMYRGKNILAPMVRIGTLPMRLLALENGADLVYTEELIDWKLLRSLRRENPALGTIDFVDRTDGTVIFRTCERERGRVILQIGTCDPERAFQVARLMSASFCKKLFFFHYQSVKCDA
;
A
#
# COMPACT_ATOMS: atom_id res chain seq x y z
N MET A 1 22.82 -11.12 0.04
CA MET A 1 21.91 -10.95 -1.11
C MET A 1 20.74 -11.94 -1.15
N SER A 2 20.79 -13.15 -0.56
CA SER A 2 19.75 -14.18 -0.74
C SER A 2 18.44 -14.01 0.05
N GLN A 3 18.42 -13.23 1.14
CA GLN A 3 17.26 -13.21 2.05
C GLN A 3 15.99 -12.52 1.50
N TYR A 4 16.09 -11.70 0.45
CA TYR A 4 14.91 -11.04 -0.15
C TYR A 4 14.26 -11.84 -1.26
N GLN A 5 14.99 -12.76 -1.89
CA GLN A 5 14.51 -13.54 -3.04
C GLN A 5 13.49 -14.61 -2.59
N ASP A 6 13.70 -15.21 -1.43
CA ASP A 6 12.76 -16.16 -0.81
C ASP A 6 11.43 -15.52 -0.42
N MET A 7 11.38 -14.19 -0.26
CA MET A 7 10.19 -13.47 0.17
C MET A 7 9.08 -13.45 -0.88
N TYR A 8 9.44 -13.52 -2.17
CA TYR A 8 8.49 -13.49 -3.30
C TYR A 8 8.44 -14.80 -4.08
N ARG A 9 9.36 -15.74 -3.80
CA ARG A 9 9.49 -16.97 -4.56
C ARG A 9 8.46 -18.00 -4.11
N GLY A 10 7.69 -18.55 -5.06
CA GLY A 10 6.69 -19.60 -4.79
C GLY A 10 5.53 -19.12 -3.92
N LYS A 11 5.27 -17.81 -3.90
CA LYS A 11 4.21 -17.18 -3.11
C LYS A 11 2.99 -16.87 -3.98
N ASN A 12 1.80 -17.06 -3.41
CA ASN A 12 0.56 -16.62 -4.03
C ASN A 12 0.31 -15.15 -3.67
N ILE A 13 0.33 -14.28 -4.68
CA ILE A 13 0.30 -12.84 -4.49
C ILE A 13 -0.94 -12.25 -5.16
N LEU A 14 -1.75 -11.51 -4.40
CA LEU A 14 -2.81 -10.69 -4.98
C LEU A 14 -2.18 -9.48 -5.67
N ALA A 15 -2.41 -9.35 -6.98
CA ALA A 15 -1.93 -8.23 -7.79
C ALA A 15 -2.62 -6.91 -7.40
N PRO A 16 -1.94 -5.76 -7.62
CA PRO A 16 -2.54 -4.46 -7.40
C PRO A 16 -3.63 -4.17 -8.42
N MET A 17 -4.83 -3.82 -7.94
CA MET A 17 -5.98 -3.47 -8.77
C MET A 17 -6.65 -2.25 -8.19
N VAL A 18 -6.63 -1.13 -8.92
CA VAL A 18 -7.30 0.11 -8.51
C VAL A 18 -8.80 -0.15 -8.34
N ARG A 19 -9.42 0.40 -7.30
CA ARG A 19 -10.82 0.21 -6.85
C ARG A 19 -11.15 -1.16 -6.26
N ILE A 20 -10.44 -2.22 -6.65
CA ILE A 20 -10.72 -3.60 -6.19
C ILE A 20 -9.89 -3.94 -4.94
N GLY A 21 -8.63 -3.48 -4.87
CA GLY A 21 -7.67 -3.77 -3.79
C GLY A 21 -7.94 -3.12 -2.43
N THR A 22 -9.22 -2.89 -2.10
CA THR A 22 -9.67 -2.35 -0.81
C THR A 22 -9.52 -3.40 0.31
N LEU A 23 -9.67 -2.99 1.58
CA LEU A 23 -9.46 -3.87 2.74
C LEU A 23 -10.23 -5.21 2.67
N PRO A 24 -11.54 -5.26 2.34
CA PRO A 24 -12.27 -6.54 2.29
C PRO A 24 -11.71 -7.53 1.27
N MET A 25 -11.32 -7.06 0.09
CA MET A 25 -10.77 -7.92 -0.96
C MET A 25 -9.41 -8.49 -0.57
N ARG A 26 -8.57 -7.68 0.10
CA ARG A 26 -7.28 -8.15 0.60
C ARG A 26 -7.43 -9.19 1.70
N LEU A 27 -8.37 -8.98 2.63
CA LEU A 27 -8.66 -9.97 3.66
C LEU A 27 -9.22 -11.27 3.08
N LEU A 28 -10.12 -11.17 2.10
CA LEU A 28 -10.65 -12.33 1.39
C LEU A 28 -9.54 -13.11 0.68
N ALA A 29 -8.61 -12.43 0.01
CA ALA A 29 -7.47 -13.10 -0.63
C ALA A 29 -6.59 -13.83 0.39
N LEU A 30 -6.34 -13.24 1.56
CA LEU A 30 -5.61 -13.89 2.65
C LEU A 30 -6.35 -15.13 3.18
N GLU A 31 -7.68 -15.07 3.29
CA GLU A 31 -8.51 -16.21 3.69
C GLU A 31 -8.50 -17.34 2.65
N ASN A 32 -8.34 -17.00 1.36
CA ASN A 32 -8.21 -17.95 0.26
C ASN A 32 -6.77 -18.46 0.04
N GLY A 33 -5.83 -18.18 0.95
CA GLY A 33 -4.47 -18.73 0.89
C GLY A 33 -3.46 -17.88 0.11
N ALA A 34 -3.72 -16.58 -0.08
CA ALA A 34 -2.68 -15.66 -0.54
C ALA A 34 -1.64 -15.42 0.56
N ASP A 35 -0.36 -15.47 0.21
CA ASP A 35 0.76 -15.16 1.10
C ASP A 35 0.97 -13.65 1.24
N LEU A 36 0.79 -12.92 0.14
CA LEU A 36 1.04 -11.48 0.03
C LEU A 36 -0.12 -10.81 -0.69
N VAL A 37 -0.45 -9.59 -0.27
CA VAL A 37 -1.54 -8.82 -0.87
C VAL A 37 -1.10 -7.40 -1.19
N TYR A 38 -1.22 -7.02 -2.46
CA TYR A 38 -0.99 -5.64 -2.86
C TYR A 38 -2.22 -4.78 -2.59
N THR A 39 -1.97 -3.52 -2.23
CA THR A 39 -3.01 -2.50 -2.18
C THR A 39 -3.33 -1.96 -3.58
N GLU A 40 -4.34 -1.10 -3.66
CA GLU A 40 -4.52 -0.21 -4.80
C GLU A 40 -3.28 0.66 -4.99
N GLU A 41 -3.09 1.18 -6.21
CA GLU A 41 -2.11 2.22 -6.48
C GLU A 41 -2.57 3.53 -5.84
N LEU A 42 -1.81 4.00 -4.85
CA LEU A 42 -2.10 5.26 -4.17
C LEU A 42 -1.12 6.34 -4.62
N ILE A 43 -1.66 7.52 -4.92
CA ILE A 43 -0.86 8.67 -5.33
C ILE A 43 -0.18 9.28 -4.10
N ASP A 44 1.13 9.52 -4.19
CA ASP A 44 1.95 10.11 -3.13
C ASP A 44 1.34 11.39 -2.52
N TRP A 45 0.87 12.32 -3.35
CA TRP A 45 0.23 13.58 -2.92
C TRP A 45 -0.97 13.36 -1.99
N LYS A 46 -1.83 12.38 -2.30
CA LYS A 46 -2.99 12.07 -1.47
C LYS A 46 -2.57 11.49 -0.13
N LEU A 47 -1.56 10.61 -0.14
CA LEU A 47 -1.05 10.00 1.08
C LEU A 47 -0.34 11.01 2.00
N LEU A 48 0.46 11.93 1.46
CA LEU A 48 1.11 12.98 2.25
C LEU A 48 0.10 13.95 2.89
N ARG A 49 -1.02 14.21 2.21
CA ARG A 49 -2.11 15.05 2.74
C ARG A 49 -2.94 14.34 3.80
N SER A 50 -2.96 13.01 3.79
CA SER A 50 -3.82 12.21 4.67
C SER A 50 -3.43 12.32 6.15
N LEU A 51 -4.41 12.07 7.02
CA LEU A 51 -4.23 11.92 8.46
C LEU A 51 -4.44 10.47 8.86
N ARG A 52 -3.48 9.93 9.61
CA ARG A 52 -3.62 8.64 10.28
C ARG A 52 -4.59 8.80 11.45
N ARG A 53 -5.71 8.07 11.40
CA ARG A 53 -6.75 8.02 12.42
C ARG A 53 -6.97 6.56 12.83
N GLU A 54 -6.81 6.29 14.12
CA GLU A 54 -7.14 4.98 14.66
C GLU A 54 -8.66 4.90 14.88
N ASN A 55 -9.26 3.81 14.41
CA ASN A 55 -10.68 3.56 14.54
C ASN A 55 -10.91 2.39 15.51
N PRO A 56 -11.17 2.66 16.80
CA PRO A 56 -11.30 1.63 17.83
C PRO A 56 -12.55 0.75 17.63
N ALA A 57 -13.61 1.28 17.00
CA ALA A 57 -14.83 0.52 16.74
C ALA A 57 -14.62 -0.62 15.73
N LEU A 58 -13.72 -0.42 14.77
CA LEU A 58 -13.40 -1.39 13.72
C LEU A 58 -12.04 -2.09 13.93
N GLY A 59 -11.23 -1.66 14.90
CA GLY A 59 -9.87 -2.13 15.08
C GLY A 59 -8.97 -1.88 13.86
N THR A 60 -9.19 -0.75 13.17
CA THR A 60 -8.49 -0.40 11.92
C THR A 60 -7.73 0.91 12.05
N ILE A 61 -6.72 1.09 11.19
CA ILE A 61 -6.04 2.36 10.97
C ILE A 61 -6.51 2.91 9.63
N ASP A 62 -7.08 4.11 9.67
CA ASP A 62 -7.61 4.82 8.52
C ASP A 62 -6.73 6.02 8.18
N PHE A 63 -6.40 6.17 6.91
CA PHE A 63 -5.77 7.34 6.34
C PHE A 63 -6.84 8.14 5.63
N VAL A 64 -7.21 9.27 6.21
CA VAL A 64 -8.33 10.09 5.75
C VAL A 64 -7.78 11.38 5.13
N ASP A 65 -8.30 11.77 3.96
CA ASP A 65 -7.97 13.09 3.39
C ASP A 65 -8.51 14.20 4.29
N ARG A 66 -7.71 15.24 4.52
CA ARG A 66 -8.07 16.40 5.33
C ARG A 66 -9.18 17.24 4.72
N THR A 67 -9.28 17.32 3.39
CA THR A 67 -10.34 18.15 2.78
C THR A 67 -11.63 17.40 2.55
N ASP A 68 -11.53 16.19 1.99
CA ASP A 68 -12.71 15.52 1.47
C ASP A 68 -13.29 14.52 2.49
N GLY A 69 -12.59 14.29 3.61
CA GLY A 69 -12.96 13.30 4.62
C GLY A 69 -12.97 11.86 4.10
N THR A 70 -12.47 11.63 2.89
CA THR A 70 -12.50 10.34 2.22
C THR A 70 -11.38 9.45 2.74
N VAL A 71 -11.68 8.18 2.99
CA VAL A 71 -10.68 7.18 3.40
C VAL A 71 -9.86 6.78 2.18
N ILE A 72 -8.58 7.17 2.15
CA ILE A 72 -7.65 6.87 1.07
C ILE A 72 -7.08 5.47 1.24
N PHE A 73 -6.74 5.11 2.47
CA PHE A 73 -6.20 3.80 2.80
C PHE A 73 -6.71 3.35 4.16
N ARG A 74 -7.10 2.09 4.27
CA ARG A 74 -7.52 1.47 5.52
C ARG A 74 -6.78 0.15 5.68
N THR A 75 -6.25 -0.10 6.88
CA THR A 75 -5.54 -1.33 7.20
C THR A 75 -5.95 -1.87 8.58
N CYS A 76 -5.74 -3.16 8.80
CA CYS A 76 -6.04 -3.85 10.07
C CYS A 76 -4.88 -4.78 10.49
N GLU A 77 -4.89 -5.20 11.76
CA GLU A 77 -3.87 -6.11 12.30
C GLU A 77 -3.80 -7.45 11.54
N ARG A 78 -4.92 -7.93 10.97
CA ARG A 78 -4.99 -9.26 10.31
C ARG A 78 -4.08 -9.38 9.08
N GLU A 79 -3.91 -8.29 8.34
CA GLU A 79 -3.05 -8.24 7.14
C GLU A 79 -1.62 -7.77 7.43
N ARG A 80 -1.30 -7.51 8.72
CA ARG A 80 0.01 -7.03 9.15
C ARG A 80 1.11 -7.96 8.67
N GLY A 81 2.09 -7.37 8.00
CA GLY A 81 3.24 -8.08 7.48
C GLY A 81 3.03 -8.91 6.21
N ARG A 82 1.81 -8.92 5.64
CA ARG A 82 1.49 -9.51 4.34
C ARG A 82 1.04 -8.47 3.30
N VAL A 83 0.62 -7.30 3.77
CA VAL A 83 0.24 -6.17 2.90
C VAL A 83 1.46 -5.44 2.31
N ILE A 84 1.40 -5.21 1.01
CA ILE A 84 2.39 -4.45 0.23
C ILE A 84 1.69 -3.21 -0.31
N LEU A 85 2.17 -2.04 0.09
CA LEU A 85 1.61 -0.76 -0.34
C LEU A 85 2.27 -0.35 -1.66
N GLN A 86 1.46 -0.17 -2.70
CA GLN A 86 1.91 0.39 -3.97
C GLN A 86 1.69 1.90 -4.00
N ILE A 87 2.74 2.64 -4.36
CA ILE A 87 2.68 4.09 -4.50
C ILE A 87 3.05 4.47 -5.93
N GLY A 88 2.19 5.29 -6.53
CA GLY A 88 2.48 6.01 -7.77
C GLY A 88 3.16 7.33 -7.42
N THR A 89 4.42 7.49 -7.84
CA THR A 89 5.19 8.71 -7.60
C THR A 89 6.12 9.01 -8.78
N CYS A 90 6.31 10.30 -9.05
CA CYS A 90 7.26 10.81 -10.03
C CYS A 90 8.46 11.52 -9.39
N ASP A 91 8.59 11.46 -8.05
CA ASP A 91 9.62 12.19 -7.31
C ASP A 91 10.17 11.33 -6.16
N PRO A 92 11.49 11.10 -6.13
CA PRO A 92 12.11 10.22 -5.14
C PRO A 92 12.04 10.77 -3.70
N GLU A 93 12.01 12.08 -3.51
CA GLU A 93 11.92 12.67 -2.16
C GLU A 93 10.52 12.49 -1.58
N ARG A 94 9.47 12.72 -2.38
CA ARG A 94 8.08 12.44 -1.95
C ARG A 94 7.87 10.96 -1.67
N ALA A 95 8.43 10.10 -2.51
CA ALA A 95 8.42 8.65 -2.32
C ALA A 95 8.98 8.28 -0.93
N PHE A 96 10.11 8.86 -0.54
CA PHE A 96 10.73 8.65 0.76
C PHE A 96 9.89 9.19 1.92
N GLN A 97 9.27 10.36 1.76
CA GLN A 97 8.39 10.93 2.80
C GLN A 97 7.17 10.03 3.05
N VAL A 98 6.54 9.52 1.99
CA VAL A 98 5.42 8.57 2.14
C VAL A 98 5.89 7.27 2.76
N ALA A 99 7.08 6.77 2.37
CA ALA A 99 7.67 5.58 2.98
C ALA A 99 7.82 5.73 4.49
N ARG A 100 8.33 6.89 4.95
CA ARG A 100 8.50 7.19 6.37
C ARG A 100 7.18 7.35 7.12
N LEU A 101 6.16 7.94 6.47
CA LEU A 101 4.81 8.05 7.02
C LEU A 101 4.17 6.66 7.19
N MET A 102 4.39 5.77 6.22
CA MET A 102 3.83 4.42 6.19
C MET A 102 4.61 3.40 7.00
N SER A 103 5.91 3.61 7.24
CA SER A 103 6.73 2.73 8.09
C SER A 103 6.27 2.69 9.54
N ALA A 104 5.57 3.73 10.00
CA ALA A 104 4.92 3.74 11.31
C ALA A 104 3.61 2.94 11.35
N SER A 105 3.14 2.45 10.20
CA SER A 105 1.89 1.70 10.04
C SER A 105 2.17 0.26 9.61
N PHE A 106 1.16 -0.62 9.65
CA PHE A 106 1.32 -2.08 9.51
C PHE A 106 1.90 -2.60 8.18
N CYS A 107 2.24 -1.71 7.24
CA CYS A 107 2.81 -2.07 5.96
C CYS A 107 4.29 -2.41 6.09
N LYS A 108 4.66 -3.67 5.82
CA LYS A 108 6.07 -4.10 5.83
C LYS A 108 6.84 -3.68 4.58
N LYS A 109 6.17 -3.32 3.48
CA LYS A 109 6.84 -3.15 2.20
C LYS A 109 6.16 -2.14 1.30
N LEU A 110 6.95 -1.17 0.85
CA LEU A 110 6.58 -0.21 -0.18
C LEU A 110 7.06 -0.72 -1.53
N PHE A 111 6.17 -0.75 -2.50
CA PHE A 111 6.50 -0.97 -3.90
C PHE A 111 6.35 0.34 -4.65
N PHE A 112 7.45 0.82 -5.23
CA PHE A 112 7.48 2.06 -6.00
C PHE A 112 7.27 1.74 -7.47
N PHE A 113 6.22 2.29 -8.07
CA PHE A 113 6.20 2.45 -9.52
C PHE A 113 6.81 3.81 -9.83
N HIS A 114 8.05 3.83 -10.31
CA HIS A 114 8.64 5.05 -10.82
C HIS A 114 8.03 5.28 -12.19
N TYR A 115 7.16 6.28 -12.31
CA TYR A 115 6.80 6.86 -13.61
C TYR A 115 8.04 7.60 -14.13
N GLN A 116 9.06 6.85 -14.58
CA GLN A 116 9.94 7.40 -15.59
C GLN A 116 9.03 7.58 -16.79
N SER A 117 8.79 8.84 -17.15
CA SER A 117 8.39 9.21 -18.49
C SER A 117 9.21 8.36 -19.44
N VAL A 118 8.57 7.37 -20.07
CA VAL A 118 9.07 6.76 -21.29
C VAL A 118 9.14 7.93 -22.26
N LYS A 119 10.31 8.58 -22.33
CA LYS A 119 10.65 9.35 -23.50
C LYS A 119 10.66 8.33 -24.61
N CYS A 120 9.58 8.26 -25.37
CA CYS A 120 9.64 7.78 -26.74
C CYS A 120 10.53 8.79 -27.45
N ASP A 121 11.84 8.58 -27.37
CA ASP A 121 12.77 9.18 -28.30
C ASP A 121 12.45 8.53 -29.65
N ALA A 122 11.74 9.29 -30.49
CA ALA A 122 11.41 8.96 -31.87
C ALA A 122 12.66 9.06 -32.77
#